data_AF-A0A0F8ZCN9-F1
#
_entry.id   AF-A0A0F8ZCN9-F1
#
_cell.length_a   1.000
_cell.length_b   1.000
_cell.length_c   1.000
_cell.angle_alpha   90.00
_cell.angle_beta   90.00
_cell.angle_gamma   90.00
#
_symmetry.space_group_name_H-M   'P 1'
#
loop_
_entity.id
_entity.type
_entity.pdbx_description
1 polymer ?
#
loop_
_entity_poly.entity_id
_entity_poly.type
_entity_poly.pdbx_seq_one_letter_code
_entity_poly.pdbx_strand_id
1 'polypeptide(L)'
;MAQISSIEWTEATWNPVTGCSKISTGCSNCYAERMAKRLQAMGQARYKNSFKVTLHPEALDEPYRWKKPRIVFVNSMSDLFHEKIPFEFIQRVFKVMNENEH
;
A
#
# COMPACT_ATOMS: atom_id res chain seq x y z
N MET A 1 -1.30 -9.27 0.26
CA MET A 1 -2.49 -8.63 -0.38
C MET A 1 -2.98 -9.50 -1.53
N ALA A 2 -4.05 -9.12 -2.23
CA ALA A 2 -4.61 -9.93 -3.30
C ALA A 2 -3.61 -10.08 -4.46
N GLN A 3 -3.29 -11.32 -4.82
CA GLN A 3 -2.37 -11.63 -5.92
C GLN A 3 -2.98 -11.37 -7.31
N ILE A 4 -4.31 -11.22 -7.37
CA ILE A 4 -5.10 -10.91 -8.55
C ILE A 4 -6.07 -9.79 -8.17
N SER A 5 -5.95 -8.65 -8.85
CA SER A 5 -6.79 -7.48 -8.69
C SER A 5 -7.99 -7.54 -9.66
N SER A 6 -9.16 -7.07 -9.23
CA SER A 6 -10.33 -6.89 -10.09
C SER A 6 -10.38 -5.50 -10.75
N ILE A 7 -9.36 -4.67 -10.55
CA ILE A 7 -9.24 -3.34 -11.14
C ILE A 7 -8.65 -3.50 -12.54
N GLU A 8 -9.35 -3.00 -13.56
CA GLU A 8 -9.07 -3.30 -14.99
C GLU A 8 -7.64 -3.02 -15.45
N TRP A 9 -6.98 -1.99 -14.91
CA TRP A 9 -5.66 -1.54 -15.37
C TRP A 9 -4.48 -2.14 -14.58
N THR A 10 -4.72 -2.88 -13.50
CA THR A 10 -3.65 -3.40 -12.62
C THR A 10 -3.90 -4.86 -12.28
N GLU A 11 -2.84 -5.66 -12.28
CA GLU A 11 -2.91 -7.09 -12.00
C GLU A 11 -2.82 -7.39 -10.50
N ALA A 12 -2.15 -6.53 -9.72
CA ALA A 12 -2.04 -6.68 -8.27
C ALA A 12 -1.96 -5.33 -7.54
N THR A 13 -2.16 -5.35 -6.22
CA THR A 13 -1.91 -4.19 -5.34
C THR A 13 -0.75 -4.50 -4.40
N TRP A 14 0.07 -3.48 -4.13
CA TRP A 14 1.17 -3.57 -3.19
C TRP A 14 1.21 -2.32 -2.30
N ASN A 15 0.95 -2.51 -1.01
CA ASN A 15 0.87 -1.44 -0.01
C ASN A 15 1.96 -1.62 1.05
N PRO A 16 3.17 -1.09 0.83
CA PRO A 16 4.23 -1.04 1.84
C PRO A 16 3.95 -0.01 2.95
N VAL A 17 2.93 0.83 2.75
CA VAL A 17 2.39 1.78 3.72
C VAL A 17 0.87 1.60 3.78
N THR A 18 0.24 1.94 4.90
CA THR A 18 -1.22 2.16 4.98
C THR A 18 -1.51 3.53 5.57
N GLY A 19 -2.56 4.20 5.09
CA GLY A 19 -3.03 5.47 5.62
C GLY A 19 -2.43 6.71 4.95
N CYS A 20 -3.12 7.83 5.10
CA CYS A 20 -2.69 9.17 4.71
C CYS A 20 -3.42 10.25 5.54
N SER A 21 -3.11 11.53 5.34
CA SER A 21 -3.83 12.65 5.95
C SER A 21 -4.85 13.24 4.99
N LYS A 22 -5.99 13.70 5.51
CA LYS A 22 -7.00 14.41 4.72
C LYS A 22 -6.52 15.84 4.48
N ILE A 23 -6.33 16.21 3.22
CA ILE A 23 -5.79 17.54 2.84
C ILE A 23 -6.82 18.45 2.16
N SER A 24 -7.93 17.89 1.68
CA SER A 24 -8.97 18.66 0.97
C SER A 24 -10.34 17.99 1.05
N THR A 25 -11.36 18.68 0.54
CA THR A 25 -12.73 18.15 0.39
C THR A 25 -12.79 16.89 -0.47
N GLY A 26 -11.82 16.68 -1.37
CA GLY A 26 -11.69 15.45 -2.16
C GLY A 26 -11.52 14.19 -1.30
N CYS A 27 -11.03 14.31 -0.07
CA CYS A 27 -10.85 13.19 0.85
C CYS A 27 -12.15 12.75 1.55
N SER A 28 -13.26 13.49 1.41
CA SER A 28 -14.49 13.26 2.17
C SER A 28 -15.09 11.86 1.97
N ASN A 29 -14.92 11.30 0.77
CA ASN A 29 -15.43 9.98 0.39
C ASN A 29 -14.31 8.96 0.11
N CYS A 30 -13.19 9.08 0.82
CA CYS A 30 -12.04 8.19 0.64
C CYS A 30 -12.42 6.71 0.86
N TYR A 31 -12.32 5.90 -0.20
CA TYR A 31 -12.59 4.46 -0.13
C TYR A 31 -11.59 3.74 0.78
N ALA A 32 -10.32 4.16 0.76
CA ALA A 32 -9.25 3.51 1.51
C ALA A 32 -9.45 3.67 3.01
N GLU A 33 -9.91 4.83 3.48
CA GLU A 33 -10.23 5.04 4.91
C GLU A 33 -11.39 4.15 5.36
N ARG A 34 -12.47 4.10 4.57
CA ARG A 34 -13.63 3.24 4.87
C ARG A 34 -13.23 1.76 4.93
N MET A 35 -12.41 1.32 3.97
CA MET A 35 -11.92 -0.05 3.91
C MET A 35 -10.98 -0.35 5.08
N ALA A 36 -10.08 0.57 5.45
CA ALA A 36 -9.18 0.40 6.59
C ALA A 36 -9.95 0.23 7.91
N LYS A 37 -11.03 0.99 8.14
CA LYS A 37 -11.90 0.82 9.31
C LYS A 37 -12.56 -0.57 9.33
N ARG A 38 -13.02 -1.05 8.18
CA ARG A 38 -13.57 -2.41 8.05
C ARG A 38 -12.52 -3.48 8.36
N LEU A 39 -11.32 -3.38 7.77
CA LEU A 39 -10.24 -4.34 7.96
C LEU A 39 -9.73 -4.35 9.42
N GLN A 40 -9.71 -3.19 10.08
CA GLN A 40 -9.43 -3.09 11.50
C GLN A 40 -10.46 -3.84 12.34
N ALA A 41 -11.75 -3.63 12.08
CA ALA A 41 -12.84 -4.34 12.77
C ALA A 41 -12.82 -5.86 12.53
N MET A 42 -12.28 -6.30 11.39
CA MET A 42 -12.04 -7.71 11.07
C MET A 42 -10.76 -8.28 11.70
N GLY A 43 -10.00 -7.49 12.46
CA GLY A 43 -8.77 -7.94 13.12
C GLY A 43 -7.57 -8.11 12.19
N GLN A 44 -7.56 -7.49 11.00
CA GLN A 44 -6.42 -7.59 10.09
C GLN A 44 -5.20 -6.86 10.66
N ALA A 45 -4.11 -7.60 10.85
CA ALA A 45 -2.91 -7.11 11.55
C ALA A 45 -2.33 -5.81 10.96
N ARG A 46 -2.29 -5.69 9.63
CA ARG A 46 -1.80 -4.48 8.93
C ARG A 46 -2.66 -3.24 9.16
N TYR A 47 -3.90 -3.43 9.58
CA TYR A 47 -4.87 -2.35 9.81
C TYR A 47 -5.19 -2.18 11.30
N LYS A 48 -4.36 -2.72 12.21
CA LYS A 48 -4.50 -2.51 13.67
C LYS A 48 -4.60 -1.03 14.04
N ASN A 49 -3.91 -0.17 13.29
CA ASN A 49 -3.89 1.29 13.46
C ASN A 49 -4.94 2.02 12.61
N SER A 50 -5.92 1.31 12.04
CA SER A 50 -6.92 1.86 11.13
C SER A 50 -6.26 2.53 9.91
N PHE A 51 -6.70 3.73 9.54
CA PHE A 51 -6.15 4.52 8.44
C PHE A 51 -5.00 5.46 8.86
N LYS A 52 -4.38 5.26 10.03
CA LYS A 52 -3.19 6.02 10.42
C LYS A 52 -1.99 5.57 9.59
N VAL A 53 -1.18 6.54 9.16
CA VAL A 53 0.10 6.30 8.46
C VAL A 53 0.92 5.27 9.24
N THR A 54 1.11 4.10 8.63
CA THR A 54 1.82 2.96 9.22
C THR A 54 2.68 2.32 8.13
N LEU A 55 3.97 2.12 8.44
CA LEU A 55 4.90 1.43 7.56
C LEU A 55 4.77 -0.08 7.76
N HIS A 56 4.94 -0.84 6.66
CA HIS A 56 4.96 -2.30 6.65
C HIS A 56 6.27 -2.79 6.01
N PRO A 57 7.42 -2.74 6.73
CA PRO A 57 8.70 -3.15 6.17
C PRO A 57 8.71 -4.61 5.70
N GLU A 58 7.90 -5.48 6.31
CA GLU A 58 7.75 -6.87 5.91
C GLU A 58 7.06 -7.04 4.56
N ALA A 59 6.33 -6.03 4.11
CA ALA A 59 5.70 -6.03 2.79
C ALA A 59 6.71 -5.77 1.66
N LEU A 60 7.93 -5.29 1.96
CA LEU A 60 8.97 -5.05 0.95
C LEU A 60 9.41 -6.33 0.24
N ASP A 61 9.26 -7.48 0.90
CA ASP A 61 9.63 -8.77 0.33
C ASP A 61 8.54 -9.38 -0.56
N GLU A 62 7.33 -8.79 -0.60
CA GLU A 62 6.21 -9.35 -1.38
C GLU A 62 6.52 -9.41 -2.89
N PRO A 63 7.08 -8.36 -3.52
CA PRO A 63 7.33 -8.37 -4.95
C PRO A 63 8.31 -9.45 -5.41
N TYR A 64 9.35 -9.75 -4.63
CA TYR A 64 10.35 -10.77 -4.98
C TYR A 64 9.78 -12.21 -4.98
N ARG A 65 8.56 -12.42 -4.46
CA ARG A 65 7.90 -13.73 -4.46
C ARG A 65 7.02 -13.96 -5.69
N TRP A 66 6.89 -12.95 -6.56
CA TRP A 66 6.06 -13.06 -7.75
C TRP A 66 6.78 -13.83 -8.85
N LYS A 67 6.10 -14.81 -9.45
CA LYS A 67 6.69 -15.67 -10.51
C LYS A 67 6.63 -15.08 -11.92
N LYS A 68 5.90 -13.98 -12.10
CA LYS A 68 5.65 -13.35 -13.40
C LYS A 68 5.65 -11.83 -13.23
N PRO A 69 6.18 -11.08 -14.21
CA PRO A 69 6.00 -9.63 -14.27
C PRO A 69 4.52 -9.27 -14.24
N ARG A 70 4.23 -8.10 -13.68
CA ARG A 70 2.88 -7.62 -13.48
C ARG A 70 2.81 -6.10 -13.37
N ILE A 71 1.71 -5.50 -13.82
CA ILE A 71 1.38 -4.10 -13.52
C ILE A 71 0.84 -4.02 -12.10
N VAL A 72 1.44 -3.17 -11.27
CA VAL A 72 1.15 -3.07 -9.83
C VAL A 72 0.67 -1.67 -9.45
N PHE A 73 -0.48 -1.60 -8.80
CA PHE A 73 -0.91 -0.40 -8.11
C PHE A 73 -0.24 -0.33 -6.74
N VAL A 74 0.82 0.47 -6.67
CA VAL A 74 1.49 0.79 -5.40
C VAL A 74 0.72 1.91 -4.70
N ASN A 75 0.40 1.71 -3.42
CA ASN A 75 -0.36 2.67 -2.59
C ASN A 75 -1.86 2.78 -2.87
N SER A 76 -2.53 1.66 -3.12
CA SER A 76 -4.00 1.62 -3.17
C SER A 76 -4.67 1.92 -1.81
N MET A 77 -3.92 1.90 -0.71
CA MET A 77 -4.44 2.07 0.66
C MET A 77 -3.64 3.11 1.46
N SER A 78 -2.82 3.94 0.81
CA SER A 78 -1.86 4.84 1.47
C SER A 78 -1.46 6.02 0.61
N ASP A 79 -0.61 6.86 1.19
CA ASP A 79 0.24 7.82 0.50
C ASP A 79 1.71 7.52 0.83
N LEU A 80 2.52 7.12 -0.16
CA LEU A 80 3.95 6.80 0.04
C LEU A 80 4.80 8.03 0.31
N PHE A 81 4.38 9.19 -0.18
CA PHE A 81 5.12 10.44 -0.09
C PHE A 81 4.63 11.33 1.05
N HIS A 82 3.82 10.78 1.96
CA HIS A 82 3.40 11.48 3.15
C HIS A 82 4.62 11.91 3.99
N GLU A 83 4.59 13.11 4.55
CA GLU A 83 5.62 13.73 5.41
C GLU A 83 6.13 12.87 6.60
N LYS A 84 5.40 11.80 6.96
CA LYS A 84 5.74 10.90 8.08
C LYS A 84 6.50 9.67 7.62
N ILE A 85 6.65 9.49 6.31
CA ILE A 85 7.40 8.40 5.71
C ILE A 85 8.86 8.85 5.57
N PRO A 86 9.81 8.16 6.21
CA PRO A 86 11.22 8.46 6.04
C PRO A 86 11.66 8.28 4.58
N PHE A 87 12.48 9.21 4.08
CA PHE A 87 13.00 9.16 2.72
C PHE A 87 13.69 7.82 2.41
N GLU A 88 14.45 7.27 3.36
CA GLU A 88 15.10 5.96 3.23
C GLU A 88 14.09 4.82 2.96
N PHE A 89 12.88 4.90 3.52
CA PHE A 89 11.86 3.88 3.27
C PHE A 89 11.32 3.99 1.84
N ILE A 90 11.15 5.21 1.32
CA ILE A 90 10.77 5.45 -0.07
C ILE A 90 11.85 4.88 -0.99
N GLN A 91 13.12 5.14 -0.72
CA GLN A 91 14.23 4.59 -1.50
C GLN A 91 14.22 3.06 -1.50
N ARG A 92 13.91 2.41 -0.37
CA ARG A 92 13.78 0.95 -0.30
C ARG A 92 12.62 0.43 -1.17
N VAL A 93 11.48 1.11 -1.20
CA VAL A 93 10.35 0.75 -2.08
C VAL A 93 10.77 0.82 -3.55
N PHE A 94 11.43 1.90 -3.97
CA PHE A 94 11.92 2.03 -5.35
C PHE A 94 13.04 1.04 -5.67
N LYS A 95 13.91 0.73 -4.72
CA LYS A 95 14.93 -0.32 -4.86
C LYS A 95 14.28 -1.67 -5.18
N VAL A 96 13.22 -2.05 -4.46
CA VAL A 96 12.46 -3.27 -4.75
C VAL A 96 11.86 -3.26 -6.15
N MET A 97 11.34 -2.12 -6.62
CA MET A 97 10.82 -1.99 -7.99
C MET A 97 11.91 -2.19 -9.05
N ASN A 98 13.11 -1.65 -8.81
CA ASN A 98 14.23 -1.71 -9.76
C ASN A 98 14.94 -3.07 -9.78
N GLU A 99 15.01 -3.76 -8.64
CA GLU A 99 15.71 -5.06 -8.51
C GLU A 99 14.82 -6.26 -8.89
N ASN A 100 13.52 -6.07 -9.07
CA ASN A 100 12.61 -7.14 -9.43
C ASN A 100 12.61 -7.35 -10.96
N GLU A 101 13.64 -8.04 -11.45
CA GLU A 101 13.95 -8.24 -12.89
C GLU A 101 13.12 -9.33 -13.60
N HIS A 102 11.95 -9.71 -13.06
CA HIS A 102 11.08 -10.68 -13.72
C HIS A 102 10.40 -10.14 -14.98
#